data_AF-A0A7I0HT12-F1
#
_entry.id   AF-A0A7I0HT12-F1
#
_cell.length_a   1.000
_cell.length_b   1.000
_cell.length_c   1.000
_cell.angle_alpha   90.00
_cell.angle_beta   90.00
_cell.angle_gamma   90.00
#
_symmetry.space_group_name_H-M   'P 1'
#
loop_
_entity.id
_entity.type
_entity.pdbx_description
1 polymer ?
#
loop_
_entity_poly.entity_id
_entity_poly.type
_entity_poly.pdbx_seq_one_letter_code
_entity_poly.pdbx_strand_id
1 'polypeptide(L)' 'MIFSPFYRLPKHIFEPYGTLDFGLGLRDVDHCIKKHDGKISIFNVKNHLDWNGTLKTKVTFQIVLPLKNEPN' A
#
# COMPACT_ATOMS: atom_id res chain seq x y z
N MET A 1 -8.02 -6.10 -0.21
CA MET A 1 -8.57 -6.12 1.17
C MET A 1 -7.43 -6.06 2.21
N ILE A 2 -6.36 -5.29 1.95
CA ILE A 2 -5.09 -5.29 2.73
C ILE A 2 -5.19 -4.51 4.06
N PHE A 3 -6.23 -3.68 4.19
CA PHE A 3 -6.44 -2.77 5.33
C PHE A 3 -7.37 -3.31 6.40
N SER A 4 -7.83 -4.57 6.26
CA SER A 4 -8.61 -5.19 7.32
C SER A 4 -7.67 -5.58 8.47
N PRO A 5 -8.07 -5.34 9.74
CA PRO A 5 -7.23 -5.58 10.93
C PRO A 5 -6.71 -7.02 11.04
N PHE A 6 -7.38 -7.97 10.40
CA PHE A 6 -7.03 -9.39 10.43
C PHE A 6 -6.66 -9.94 9.05
N TYR A 7 -6.35 -9.06 8.09
CA TYR A 7 -6.06 -9.51 6.74
C TYR A 7 -4.66 -10.10 6.64
N ARG A 8 -4.62 -11.42 6.39
CA ARG A 8 -3.43 -12.07 5.87
C ARG A 8 -3.33 -11.75 4.38
N LEU A 9 -2.21 -11.18 3.96
CA LEU A 9 -1.95 -10.93 2.54
C LEU A 9 -2.10 -12.23 1.75
N PRO A 10 -2.85 -12.26 0.64
CA PRO A 10 -2.91 -13.42 -0.22
C PRO A 10 -1.52 -13.65 -0.82
N LYS A 11 -1.18 -14.92 -1.07
CA LYS A 11 0.05 -15.48 -1.66
C LYS A 11 0.64 -14.73 -2.88
N HIS A 12 -0.12 -13.80 -3.47
CA HIS A 12 0.29 -12.95 -4.57
C HIS A 12 1.05 -11.68 -4.15
N ILE A 13 1.04 -11.30 -2.88
CA ILE A 13 1.97 -10.27 -2.36
C ILE A 13 3.19 -11.01 -1.82
N PHE A 14 4.35 -10.62 -2.34
CA PHE A 14 5.63 -11.26 -2.06
C PHE A 14 5.86 -11.31 -0.53
N GLU A 15 5.92 -12.52 0.03
CA GLU A 15 5.97 -12.82 1.47
C GLU A 15 7.29 -12.52 2.22
N PRO A 16 8.48 -12.21 1.62
CA PRO A 16 9.70 -12.02 2.42
C PRO A 16 9.72 -10.68 3.16
N TYR A 17 8.81 -9.76 2.84
CA TYR A 17 8.54 -8.62 3.71
C TYR A 17 7.61 -9.14 4.80
N GLY A 18 8.09 -9.28 6.04
CA GLY A 18 7.33 -9.76 7.19
C GLY A 18 6.09 -8.90 7.46
N THR A 19 5.03 -9.10 6.69
CA THR A 19 3.81 -8.29 6.68
C THR A 19 2.82 -8.67 7.78
N LEU A 20 3.21 -9.63 8.63
CA LEU A 20 2.36 -10.21 9.69
C LEU A 20 1.97 -9.17 10.76
N ASP A 21 2.80 -8.14 10.98
CA ASP A 21 2.58 -7.09 12.00
C ASP A 21 1.99 -5.78 11.44
N PHE A 22 1.75 -5.68 10.13
CA PHE A 22 1.26 -4.44 9.50
C PHE A 22 -0.27 -4.28 9.51
N GLY A 23 -1.03 -5.30 9.94
CA GLY A 23 -2.49 -5.29 9.93
C GLY A 23 -3.13 -4.18 10.77
N LEU A 24 -2.46 -3.71 11.82
CA LEU A 24 -2.90 -2.59 12.64
C LEU A 24 -2.47 -1.24 12.03
N GLY A 25 -1.18 -1.07 11.72
CA GLY A 25 -0.66 0.21 11.20
C GLY A 25 -1.23 0.58 9.83
N LEU A 26 -1.40 -0.38 8.92
CA LEU A 26 -1.99 -0.09 7.60
C LEU A 26 -3.49 0.22 7.69
N ARG A 27 -4.19 -0.38 8.65
CA ARG A 27 -5.59 -0.03 8.93
C ARG A 27 -5.71 1.41 9.40
N ASP A 28 -4.81 1.86 10.28
CA ASP A 28 -4.79 3.26 10.73
C ASP A 28 -4.48 4.22 9.58
N VAL A 29 -3.55 3.86 8.69
CA VAL A 29 -3.28 4.63 7.47
C VAL A 29 -4.52 4.73 6.57
N ASP A 30 -5.22 3.62 6.30
CA ASP A 30 -6.45 3.61 5.51
C ASP A 30 -7.56 4.45 6.16
N HIS A 31 -7.72 4.34 7.49
CA HIS A 31 -8.66 5.14 8.25
C HIS A 31 -8.35 6.64 8.16
N CYS A 32 -7.08 7.03 8.34
CA CYS A 32 -6.63 8.41 8.21
C CYS A 32 -6.89 8.97 6.80
N ILE A 33 -6.57 8.21 5.76
CA ILE A 33 -6.76 8.64 4.36
C ILE A 33 -8.25 8.81 4.04
N LYS A 34 -9.09 7.86 4.46
CA LYS A 34 -10.55 7.94 4.27
C LYS A 34 -11.19 9.11 5.00
N LYS A 35 -10.69 9.48 6.18
CA LYS A 35 -11.14 10.68 6.92
C LYS A 35 -10.91 11.99 6.15
N HIS A 36 -9.98 11.99 5.20
CA HIS A 36 -9.68 13.13 4.34
C HIS A 36 -10.25 12.96 2.93
N ASP A 37 -11.27 12.12 2.75
CA ASP A 37 -11.88 11.80 1.45
C ASP A 37 -10.86 11.28 0.41
N GLY A 38 -9.74 10.74 0.90
CA GLY A 38 -8.66 10.20 0.11
C GLY A 38 -8.86 8.75 -0.28
N LYS A 39 -7.97 8.25 -1.14
CA LYS A 39 -7.93 6.86 -1.60
C LYS A 39 -6.51 6.31 -1.51
N ILE A 40 -6.39 5.06 -1.09
CA ILE A 40 -5.13 4.32 -1.06
C ILE A 40 -5.22 3.07 -1.94
N SER A 41 -4.18 2.79 -2.72
CA SER A 41 -4.04 1.62 -3.59
C SER A 41 -2.68 0.94 -3.36
N ILE A 42 -2.65 -0.38 -3.43
CA ILE A 42 -1.44 -1.18 -3.22
C ILE A 42 -1.35 -2.21 -4.34
N PHE A 43 -0.19 -2.30 -4.98
CA PHE A 43 0.07 -3.26 -6.05
C PHE A 43 1.55 -3.61 -6.14
N ASN A 44 1.83 -4.77 -6.74
CA ASN A 44 3.19 -5.21 -7.01
C ASN A 44 3.74 -4.50 -8.26
N VAL A 45 5.01 -4.12 -8.22
CA VAL A 45 5.74 -3.57 -9.37
C VAL A 45 6.99 -4.39 -9.63
N LYS A 46 7.34 -4.57 -10.90
CA LYS A 46 8.59 -5.23 -11.30
C LYS A 46 9.71 -4.20 -11.35
N ASN A 47 10.79 -4.44 -10.62
CA ASN A 47 11.96 -3.58 -10.68
C ASN A 47 12.84 -3.95 -11.88
N HIS A 48 12.87 -3.10 -12.90
CA HIS A 48 13.71 -3.27 -14.09
C HIS A 48 15.08 -2.59 -13.97
N LEU A 49 15.40 -1.97 -12.83
CA LEU A 49 16.66 -1.25 -12.62
C LEU A 49 17.86 -2.17 -12.29
N ASP A 50 17.62 -3.41 -11.85
CA ASP A 50 18.68 -4.39 -11.62
C ASP A 50 18.95 -5.15 -12.93
N TRP A 51 20.04 -4.82 -13.62
CA TRP A 51 20.48 -5.46 -14.88
C TRP A 51 20.99 -6.91 -14.68
N ASN A 52 21.13 -7.39 -13.43
CA ASN A 52 21.62 -8.73 -13.09
C ASN A 52 20.62 -9.88 -13.34
N GLY A 53 19.68 -9.72 -14.29
CA GLY A 53 18.85 -10.81 -14.80
C GLY A 53 17.75 -11.34 -13.88
N THR A 54 17.66 -10.87 -12.64
CA THR A 54 16.61 -11.27 -11.69
C THR A 54 15.66 -10.10 -11.41
N LEU A 55 14.49 -10.13 -12.06
CA LEU A 55 13.40 -9.18 -11.82
C LEU A 55 12.90 -9.31 -10.38
N LYS A 56 13.25 -8.33 -9.53
CA LYS A 56 12.74 -8.28 -8.16
C LYS A 56 11.36 -7.62 -8.13
N THR A 57 10.38 -8.33 -7.59
CA THR A 57 9.06 -7.75 -7.28
C THR A 57 9.20 -6.82 -6.08
N LYS A 58 8.75 -5.57 -6.23
CA LYS A 58 8.59 -4.59 -5.15
C LYS A 58 7.11 -4.34 -4.91
N VAL A 59 6.77 -3.78 -3.76
CA VAL A 59 5.41 -3.35 -3.42
C VAL A 59 5.35 -1.82 -3.50
N THR A 60 4.31 -1.29 -4.14
CA THR A 60 4.04 0.14 -4.23
C THR A 60 2.77 0.48 -3.48
N PHE A 61 2.83 1.58 -2.71
CA PHE A 61 1.69 2.24 -2.08
C PHE A 61 1.43 3.55 -2.82
N GLN A 62 0.17 3.78 -3.21
CA GLN A 62 -0.25 4.99 -3.89
C GLN A 62 -1.39 5.63 -3.09
N ILE A 63 -1.26 6.92 -2.77
CA ILE A 63 -2.24 7.70 -2.03
C ILE A 63 -2.70 8.87 -2.90
N VAL A 64 -4.00 9.09 -2.94
CA VAL A 64 -4.65 10.23 -3.60
C VAL A 64 -5.43 11.00 -2.53
N LEU A 65 -5.13 12.28 -2.35
CA LEU A 65 -5.83 13.17 -1.42
C LEU A 65 -6.47 14.33 -2.20
N PRO A 66 -7.74 14.67 -1.92
CA PRO A 66 -8.36 15.84 -2.51
C PRO A 66 -7.75 17.11 -1.91
N LEU A 67 -7.47 18.10 -2.77
CA LEU A 67 -7.12 19.45 -2.32
C LEU A 67 -8.41 20.21 -2.05
N LYS A 68 -8.58 20.70 -0.83
CA LYS A 68 -9.68 21.61 -0.49
C LYS A 68 -9.17 23.02 -0.71
N ASN A 69 -9.67 23.71 -1.72
CA ASN A 69 -9.44 25.14 -1.85
C ASN A 69 -10.23 25.85 -0.75
N GLU A 70 -9.56 26.67 0.06
CA GLU A 70 -10.27 27.57 0.97
C GLU A 70 -11.10 28.56 0.13
N PRO A 71 -12.37 28.81 0.49
CA PRO A 71 -13.13 29.89 -0.15
C PRO A 71 -12.49 31.22 0.24
N ASN A 72 -12.10 32.01 -0.78
CA ASN A 72 -11.62 33.39 -0.65
C ASN A 72 -12.68 34.30 -0.02
#